data_AF-A0A1G6JDU7-F1
#
_entry.id   AF-A0A1G6JDU7-F1
#
_cell.length_a   1.000
_cell.length_b   1.000
_cell.length_c   1.000
_cell.angle_alpha   90.00
_cell.angle_beta   90.00
_cell.angle_gamma   90.00
#
_symmetry.space_group_name_H-M   'P 1'
#
loop_
_entity.id
_entity.type
_entity.pdbx_description
1 polymer ?
#
loop_
_entity_poly.entity_id
_entity_poly.type
_entity_poly.pdbx_seq_one_letter_code
_entity_poly.pdbx_strand_id
1 'polypeptide(L)'
;MSEEFKGYKKFHDTFLNNVKEEGFLHDDHIHPVFLLWMSFDNEEKKEEFLNFVKKNDPDYEKELREYMDYYDIETNIIPIYFPFEVDSEEELKNLSLFLHDIAQISKVHAYSVLSEVAMDDDEGKTEEELDYLPSIFTEAPDGSCYMSVLDYESGEQIDDYSGEYEKDNEYIAGLRFPIFE
;
A
#
# COMPACT_ATOMS: atom_id res chain seq x y z
N MET A 1 -23.11 16.20 -9.90
CA MET A 1 -22.32 15.54 -8.84
C MET A 1 -20.97 16.20 -8.90
N SER A 2 -20.57 16.86 -7.82
CA SER A 2 -19.36 17.69 -7.76
C SER A 2 -18.12 16.83 -7.92
N GLU A 3 -17.20 17.28 -8.77
CA GLU A 3 -15.82 16.80 -8.92
C GLU A 3 -15.00 17.10 -7.66
N GLU A 4 -15.42 16.58 -6.51
CA GLU A 4 -14.47 16.37 -5.42
C GLU A 4 -13.53 15.27 -5.89
N PHE A 5 -12.33 15.69 -6.28
CA PHE A 5 -11.17 14.82 -6.39
C PHE A 5 -11.18 13.85 -5.20
N LYS A 6 -11.55 12.60 -5.45
CA LYS A 6 -11.39 11.53 -4.48
C LYS A 6 -9.88 11.37 -4.26
N GLY A 7 -9.35 11.96 -3.20
CA GLY A 7 -7.90 12.08 -2.96
C GLY A 7 -7.15 10.76 -3.07
N TYR A 8 -7.82 9.65 -2.77
CA TYR A 8 -7.29 8.30 -2.90
C TYR A 8 -6.96 7.87 -4.33
N LYS A 9 -7.72 8.31 -5.34
CA LYS A 9 -7.42 7.93 -6.73
C LYS A 9 -6.13 8.58 -7.20
N LYS A 10 -5.84 9.80 -6.74
CA LYS A 10 -4.56 10.44 -6.99
C LYS A 10 -3.40 9.67 -6.35
N PHE A 11 -3.56 9.20 -5.12
CA PHE A 11 -2.57 8.35 -4.46
C PHE A 11 -2.33 7.05 -5.23
N HIS A 12 -3.42 6.39 -5.62
CA HIS A 12 -3.38 5.18 -6.43
C HIS A 12 -2.64 5.40 -7.76
N ASP A 13 -3.06 6.39 -8.56
CA ASP A 13 -2.46 6.70 -9.86
C ASP A 13 -0.98 7.09 -9.71
N THR A 14 -0.62 7.80 -8.63
CA THR A 14 0.79 8.16 -8.34
C THR A 14 1.62 6.91 -8.07
N PHE A 15 1.14 6.00 -7.23
CA PHE A 15 1.87 4.77 -6.94
C PHE A 15 1.96 3.86 -8.16
N LEU A 16 0.86 3.72 -8.91
CA LEU A 16 0.82 2.96 -10.16
C LEU A 16 1.87 3.43 -11.17
N ASN A 17 2.02 4.74 -11.36
CA ASN A 17 3.04 5.27 -12.24
C ASN A 17 4.46 4.98 -11.72
N ASN A 18 4.70 5.15 -10.41
CA ASN A 18 6.01 4.87 -9.82
C ASN A 18 6.39 3.39 -9.90
N VAL A 19 5.46 2.46 -9.65
CA VAL A 19 5.72 1.01 -9.74
C VAL A 19 6.18 0.61 -11.12
N LYS A 20 5.63 1.23 -12.17
CA LYS A 20 6.04 1.00 -13.57
C LYS A 20 7.41 1.59 -13.91
N GLU A 21 7.89 2.58 -13.16
CA GLU A 21 9.13 3.31 -13.46
C GLU A 21 10.31 2.92 -12.57
N GLU A 22 10.06 2.50 -11.33
CA GLU A 22 11.10 2.31 -10.29
C GLU A 22 11.54 0.86 -10.09
N GLY A 23 11.08 -0.08 -10.92
CA GLY A 23 11.56 -1.47 -10.93
C GLY A 23 11.00 -2.35 -9.81
N PHE A 24 9.82 -2.02 -9.27
CA PHE A 24 9.10 -2.86 -8.31
C PHE A 24 8.41 -4.07 -8.96
N LEU A 25 8.25 -4.03 -10.29
CA LEU A 25 7.63 -5.07 -11.10
C LEU A 25 8.69 -5.60 -12.09
N HIS A 26 8.92 -6.90 -12.04
CA HIS A 26 9.79 -7.65 -12.93
C HIS A 26 8.96 -8.62 -13.78
N ASP A 27 9.55 -9.15 -14.84
CA ASP A 27 8.86 -10.03 -15.79
C ASP A 27 8.32 -11.33 -15.15
N ASP A 28 8.86 -11.73 -13.99
CA ASP A 28 8.55 -13.00 -13.31
C ASP A 28 8.16 -12.87 -11.83
N HIS A 29 8.23 -11.68 -11.24
CA HIS A 29 7.86 -11.43 -9.84
C HIS A 29 7.65 -9.95 -9.54
N ILE A 30 7.06 -9.66 -8.39
CA ILE A 30 7.07 -8.33 -7.76
C ILE A 30 7.92 -8.33 -6.48
N HIS A 31 8.33 -7.15 -6.06
CA HIS A 31 8.72 -6.91 -4.67
C HIS A 31 7.51 -6.33 -3.93
N PRO A 32 6.85 -7.07 -3.02
CA PRO A 32 5.68 -6.56 -2.34
C PRO A 32 6.04 -5.38 -1.44
N VAL A 33 5.24 -4.31 -1.57
CA VAL A 33 5.47 -3.06 -0.86
C VAL A 33 4.18 -2.54 -0.26
N PHE A 34 4.27 -2.12 0.99
CA PHE A 34 3.22 -1.39 1.67
C PHE A 34 3.59 0.09 1.65
N LEU A 35 2.68 0.97 1.25
CA LEU A 35 2.94 2.40 1.19
C LEU A 35 1.89 3.16 1.99
N LEU A 36 2.35 3.94 2.96
CA LEU A 36 1.50 4.83 3.74
C LEU A 36 1.61 6.26 3.21
N TRP A 37 0.47 6.87 2.90
CA TRP A 37 0.38 8.29 2.53
C TRP A 37 0.14 9.12 3.79
N MET A 38 1.20 9.68 4.36
CA MET A 38 1.14 10.25 5.71
C MET A 38 1.44 11.73 5.76
N SER A 39 0.86 12.42 6.72
CA SER A 39 1.32 13.75 7.15
C SER A 39 1.51 13.77 8.67
N PHE A 40 2.20 14.79 9.15
CA PHE A 40 2.46 14.98 10.57
C PHE A 40 1.92 16.33 10.99
N ASP A 41 1.29 16.39 12.16
CA ASP A 41 0.75 17.66 12.68
C ASP A 41 1.86 18.63 13.09
N ASN A 42 3.06 18.11 13.39
CA ASN A 42 4.25 18.86 13.80
C ASN A 42 5.49 17.95 13.85
N GLU A 43 6.67 18.54 14.09
CA GLU A 43 7.95 17.83 14.21
C GLU A 43 7.98 16.83 15.38
N GLU A 44 7.27 17.08 16.48
CA GLU A 44 7.21 16.14 17.61
C GLU A 44 6.57 14.81 17.19
N LYS A 45 5.50 14.85 16.39
CA LYS A 45 4.87 13.64 15.82
C LYS A 45 5.74 12.93 14.80
N LYS A 46 6.47 13.68 13.96
CA LYS A 46 7.49 13.09 13.08
C LYS A 46 8.56 12.35 13.89
N GLU A 47 9.08 12.96 14.94
CA GLU A 47 10.10 12.32 15.79
C GLU A 47 9.54 11.13 16.59
N GLU A 48 8.29 11.20 17.06
CA GLU A 48 7.62 10.05 17.68
C GLU A 48 7.55 8.85 16.72
N PHE A 49 7.17 9.11 15.47
CA PHE A 49 7.16 8.12 14.39
C PHE A 49 8.55 7.56 14.07
N LEU A 50 9.55 8.41 13.86
CA LEU A 50 10.92 7.94 13.60
C LEU A 50 11.45 7.11 14.78
N ASN A 51 11.21 7.51 16.03
CA ASN A 51 11.59 6.72 17.19
C ASN A 51 10.83 5.39 17.29
N PHE A 52 9.59 5.31 16.80
CA PHE A 52 8.85 4.07 16.69
C PHE A 52 9.49 3.15 15.65
N VAL A 53 9.78 3.65 14.45
CA VAL A 53 10.47 2.90 13.39
C VAL A 53 11.81 2.38 13.90
N LYS A 54 12.63 3.23 14.53
CA LYS A 54 13.94 2.87 15.10
C LYS A 54 13.92 1.67 16.04
N LYS A 55 12.84 1.47 16.80
CA LYS A 55 12.73 0.34 17.74
C LYS A 55 12.58 -1.00 17.01
N ASN A 56 12.05 -0.96 15.79
CA ASN A 56 11.81 -2.12 14.95
C ASN A 56 12.96 -2.31 13.94
N ASP A 57 13.39 -1.22 13.30
CA ASP A 57 14.46 -1.19 12.31
C ASP A 57 15.28 0.12 12.40
N PRO A 58 16.44 0.11 13.07
CA PRO A 58 17.32 1.28 13.20
C PRO A 58 17.97 1.74 11.89
N ASP A 59 18.23 0.82 10.95
CA ASP A 59 18.91 1.16 9.71
C ASP A 59 17.92 1.83 8.76
N TYR A 60 16.71 1.27 8.64
CA TYR A 60 15.62 1.88 7.89
C TYR A 60 15.18 3.24 8.46
N GLU A 61 15.18 3.43 9.80
CA GLU A 61 14.91 4.76 10.38
C GLU A 61 15.87 5.84 9.87
N LYS A 62 17.15 5.50 9.72
CA LYS A 62 18.15 6.46 9.26
C LYS A 62 17.88 6.88 7.83
N GLU A 63 17.58 5.93 6.96
CA GLU A 63 17.19 6.20 5.57
C GLU A 63 15.91 7.04 5.51
N LEU A 64 14.92 6.67 6.31
CA LEU A 64 13.64 7.36 6.37
C LEU A 64 13.77 8.80 6.87
N ARG A 65 14.63 9.03 7.86
CA ARG A 65 14.93 10.38 8.35
C ARG A 65 15.51 11.26 7.24
N GLU A 66 16.53 10.75 6.54
CA GLU A 66 17.13 11.47 5.41
C GLU A 66 16.11 11.75 4.31
N TYR A 67 15.23 10.79 4.01
CA TYR A 67 14.13 10.93 3.07
C TYR A 67 13.10 12.00 3.49
N MET A 68 12.71 12.02 4.76
CA MET A 68 11.69 12.95 5.27
C MET A 68 12.19 14.40 5.35
N ASP A 69 13.50 14.62 5.46
CA ASP A 69 14.09 15.97 5.50
C ASP A 69 13.95 16.73 4.16
N TYR A 70 13.59 16.04 3.06
CA TYR A 70 13.26 16.68 1.78
C TYR A 70 11.84 17.28 1.73
N TYR A 71 10.99 16.98 2.71
CA TYR A 71 9.59 17.38 2.71
C TYR A 71 9.28 18.42 3.80
N ASP A 72 8.37 19.33 3.48
CA ASP A 72 7.70 20.16 4.49
C ASP A 72 6.61 19.32 5.17
N ILE A 73 6.90 18.83 6.37
CA ILE A 73 6.08 17.81 7.06
C ILE A 73 4.70 18.32 7.47
N GLU A 74 4.52 19.65 7.61
CA GLU A 74 3.25 20.25 8.03
C GLU A 74 2.27 20.40 6.87
N THR A 75 2.78 20.49 5.64
CA THR A 75 1.96 20.72 4.45
C THR A 75 1.93 19.56 3.48
N ASN A 76 2.94 18.70 3.50
CA ASN A 76 3.10 17.64 2.52
C ASN A 76 2.50 16.33 3.03
N ILE A 77 1.91 15.59 2.08
CA ILE A 77 1.61 14.18 2.27
C ILE A 77 2.82 13.42 1.71
N ILE A 78 3.49 12.69 2.58
CA ILE A 78 4.75 11.99 2.35
C ILE A 78 4.41 10.51 2.11
N PRO A 79 4.79 9.93 0.95
CA PRO A 79 4.69 8.50 0.75
C PRO A 79 5.82 7.79 1.49
N ILE A 80 5.49 6.91 2.42
CA ILE A 80 6.47 6.10 3.16
C ILE A 80 6.26 4.63 2.80
N TYR A 81 7.26 4.04 2.14
CA TYR A 81 7.23 2.66 1.69
C TYR A 81 7.88 1.73 2.72
N PHE A 82 7.22 0.63 3.03
CA PHE A 82 7.71 -0.45 3.86
C PHE A 82 7.79 -1.69 2.97
N PRO A 83 9.00 -2.21 2.70
CA PRO A 83 9.14 -3.53 2.11
C PRO A 83 8.42 -4.53 3.02
N PHE A 84 7.62 -5.43 2.45
CA PHE A 84 7.01 -6.49 3.23
C PHE A 84 7.19 -7.84 2.53
N GLU A 85 7.86 -8.75 3.20
CA GLU A 85 7.88 -10.16 2.86
C GLU A 85 7.36 -10.86 4.12
N VAL A 86 6.18 -11.47 4.01
CA VAL A 86 5.52 -12.17 5.12
C VAL A 86 5.45 -13.66 4.76
N ASP A 87 6.15 -14.49 5.52
CA ASP A 87 6.24 -15.93 5.30
C ASP A 87 5.29 -16.70 6.24
N SER A 88 4.58 -16.01 7.13
CA SER A 88 3.66 -16.63 8.10
C SER A 88 2.52 -15.72 8.55
N GLU A 89 1.43 -16.33 9.04
CA GLU A 89 0.31 -15.60 9.68
C GLU A 89 0.76 -14.77 10.88
N GLU A 90 1.79 -15.21 11.62
CA GLU A 90 2.35 -14.47 12.75
C GLU A 90 3.03 -13.18 12.29
N GLU A 91 3.79 -13.24 11.20
CA GLU A 91 4.44 -12.07 10.59
C GLU A 91 3.40 -11.11 10.01
N LEU A 92 2.37 -11.60 9.33
CA LEU A 92 1.26 -10.77 8.85
C LEU A 92 0.54 -10.05 10.00
N LYS A 93 0.33 -10.74 11.12
CA LYS A 93 -0.25 -10.14 12.32
C LYS A 93 0.66 -9.06 12.92
N ASN A 94 1.97 -9.31 12.98
CA ASN A 94 2.93 -8.33 13.48
C ASN A 94 2.99 -7.09 12.58
N LEU A 95 2.96 -7.26 11.26
CA LEU A 95 2.84 -6.17 10.30
C LEU A 95 1.55 -5.38 10.51
N SER A 96 0.42 -6.06 10.67
CA SER A 96 -0.87 -5.41 10.92
C SER A 96 -0.85 -4.56 12.20
N LEU A 97 -0.25 -5.07 13.28
CA LEU A 97 -0.07 -4.31 14.52
C LEU A 97 0.86 -3.12 14.34
N PHE A 98 1.97 -3.29 13.63
CA PHE A 98 2.92 -2.22 13.32
C PHE A 98 2.25 -1.08 12.53
N LEU A 99 1.48 -1.41 11.49
CA LEU A 99 0.75 -0.44 10.68
C LEU A 99 -0.35 0.27 11.48
N HIS A 100 -1.07 -0.47 12.32
CA HIS A 100 -2.07 0.11 13.23
C HIS A 100 -1.43 1.11 14.20
N ASP A 101 -0.30 0.76 14.83
CA ASP A 101 0.41 1.63 15.76
C ASP A 101 0.95 2.89 15.07
N ILE A 102 1.43 2.79 13.82
CA ILE A 102 1.81 3.97 13.01
C ILE A 102 0.61 4.90 12.83
N ALA A 103 -0.57 4.37 12.52
CA ALA A 103 -1.78 5.17 12.30
C ALA A 103 -2.24 5.92 13.57
N GLN A 104 -1.79 5.52 14.77
CA GLN A 104 -2.08 6.23 16.01
C GLN A 104 -1.15 7.44 16.27
N ILE A 105 0.03 7.48 15.63
CA ILE A 105 1.04 8.53 15.85
C ILE A 105 1.20 9.48 14.66
N SER A 106 0.71 9.10 13.49
CA SER A 106 0.70 9.91 12.26
C SER A 106 -0.71 10.06 11.71
N LYS A 107 -0.90 11.00 10.78
CA LYS A 107 -2.14 11.09 10.02
C LYS A 107 -2.00 10.34 8.71
N VAL A 108 -2.63 9.17 8.60
CA VAL A 108 -2.69 8.38 7.37
C VAL A 108 -3.88 8.83 6.51
N HIS A 109 -3.60 9.29 5.29
CA HIS A 109 -4.61 9.76 4.33
C HIS A 109 -5.07 8.66 3.38
N ALA A 110 -4.22 7.66 3.16
CA ALA A 110 -4.49 6.44 2.44
C ALA A 110 -3.35 5.45 2.72
N TYR A 111 -3.57 4.18 2.40
CA TYR A 111 -2.49 3.23 2.19
C TYR A 111 -2.62 2.60 0.83
N SER A 112 -1.49 2.18 0.26
CA SER A 112 -1.41 1.43 -0.98
C SER A 112 -0.61 0.15 -0.77
N VAL A 113 -0.97 -0.91 -1.48
CA VAL A 113 -0.28 -2.21 -1.40
C VAL A 113 0.05 -2.64 -2.81
N LEU A 114 1.31 -2.96 -3.07
CA LEU A 114 1.73 -3.74 -4.23
C LEU A 114 1.84 -5.20 -3.78
N SER A 115 1.00 -6.05 -4.34
CA SER A 115 0.89 -7.48 -4.02
C SER A 115 0.49 -8.28 -5.25
N GLU A 116 0.56 -9.60 -5.19
CA GLU A 116 -0.04 -10.45 -6.22
C GLU A 116 -1.47 -10.85 -5.81
N VAL A 117 -2.37 -10.92 -6.78
CA VAL A 117 -3.72 -11.45 -6.60
C VAL A 117 -3.91 -12.66 -7.51
N ALA A 118 -4.59 -13.68 -6.99
CA ALA A 118 -4.98 -14.83 -7.77
C ALA A 118 -6.11 -14.45 -8.74
N MET A 119 -5.97 -14.90 -9.98
CA MET A 119 -7.00 -14.80 -11.01
C MET A 119 -7.89 -16.03 -10.90
N ASP A 120 -9.02 -15.89 -10.21
CA ASP A 120 -9.98 -16.98 -9.99
C ASP A 120 -10.93 -17.10 -11.19
N ASP A 121 -10.39 -17.51 -12.33
CA ASP A 121 -11.15 -17.67 -13.58
C ASP A 121 -11.52 -19.14 -13.88
N ASP A 122 -11.10 -20.11 -13.06
CA ASP A 122 -11.38 -21.53 -13.29
C ASP A 122 -11.66 -22.29 -11.98
N GLU A 123 -12.96 -22.53 -11.71
CA GLU A 123 -13.45 -23.40 -10.63
C GLU A 123 -12.88 -24.83 -10.80
N GLY A 124 -11.72 -25.11 -10.21
CA GLY A 124 -11.08 -26.43 -10.27
C GLY A 124 -9.55 -26.43 -10.25
N LYS A 125 -8.90 -25.27 -10.35
CA LYS A 125 -7.47 -25.14 -10.14
C LYS A 125 -7.12 -25.25 -8.65
N THR A 126 -6.02 -25.93 -8.35
CA THR A 126 -5.36 -25.87 -7.03
C THR A 126 -4.62 -24.54 -6.86
N GLU A 127 -4.28 -24.14 -5.62
CA GLU A 127 -3.55 -22.87 -5.38
C GLU A 127 -2.24 -22.76 -6.19
N GLU A 128 -1.59 -23.88 -6.49
CA GLU A 128 -0.37 -23.95 -7.30
C GLU A 128 -0.63 -23.76 -8.81
N GLU A 129 -1.88 -23.81 -9.25
CA GLU A 129 -2.33 -23.69 -10.65
C GLU A 129 -3.04 -22.35 -10.93
N LEU A 130 -3.22 -21.53 -9.89
CA LEU A 130 -3.76 -20.18 -10.02
C LEU A 130 -2.71 -19.28 -10.69
N ASP A 131 -3.18 -18.47 -11.63
CA ASP A 131 -2.36 -17.44 -12.25
C ASP A 131 -2.37 -16.23 -11.31
N TYR A 132 -1.20 -15.81 -10.86
CA TYR A 132 -1.04 -14.65 -9.99
C TYR A 132 -0.61 -13.45 -10.81
N LEU A 133 -1.29 -12.32 -10.61
CA LEU A 133 -0.98 -11.08 -11.31
C LEU A 133 -0.66 -9.96 -10.33
N PRO A 134 0.24 -9.02 -10.70
CA PRO A 134 0.51 -7.84 -9.91
C PRO A 134 -0.74 -7.02 -9.74
N SER A 135 -0.95 -6.57 -8.51
CA SER A 135 -2.03 -5.70 -8.14
C SER A 135 -1.48 -4.53 -7.34
N ILE A 136 -2.07 -3.37 -7.59
CA ILE A 136 -1.96 -2.23 -6.70
C ILE A 136 -3.32 -2.05 -6.09
N PHE A 137 -3.40 -2.06 -4.77
CA PHE A 137 -4.58 -1.71 -4.01
C PHE A 137 -4.36 -0.36 -3.33
N THR A 138 -5.40 0.44 -3.16
CA THR A 138 -5.33 1.68 -2.35
C THR A 138 -6.67 1.90 -1.65
N GLU A 139 -6.62 2.18 -0.35
CA GLU A 139 -7.79 2.50 0.48
C GLU A 139 -7.58 3.79 1.26
N ALA A 140 -8.66 4.57 1.39
CA ALA A 140 -8.73 5.79 2.19
C ALA A 140 -9.56 5.61 3.48
N PRO A 141 -9.46 6.54 4.45
CA PRO A 141 -10.15 6.46 5.75
C PRO A 141 -11.67 6.30 5.69
N ASP A 142 -12.33 6.74 4.63
CA ASP A 142 -13.77 6.59 4.43
C ASP A 142 -14.18 5.19 3.92
N GLY A 143 -13.20 4.31 3.69
CA GLY A 143 -13.37 2.97 3.14
C GLY A 143 -13.45 2.95 1.61
N SER A 144 -13.32 4.10 0.94
CA SER A 144 -13.22 4.14 -0.52
C SER A 144 -11.90 3.50 -0.95
N CYS A 145 -11.97 2.59 -1.92
CA CYS A 145 -10.78 1.92 -2.43
C CYS A 145 -10.79 1.75 -3.94
N TYR A 146 -9.59 1.55 -4.49
CA TYR A 146 -9.37 1.28 -5.90
C TYR A 146 -8.28 0.23 -6.04
N MET A 147 -8.47 -0.70 -6.97
CA MET A 147 -7.47 -1.69 -7.31
C MET A 147 -7.16 -1.64 -8.82
N SER A 148 -5.88 -1.77 -9.15
CA SER A 148 -5.41 -1.99 -10.52
C SER A 148 -4.71 -3.33 -10.58
N VAL A 149 -5.14 -4.21 -11.48
CA VAL A 149 -4.44 -5.45 -11.80
C VAL A 149 -3.67 -5.24 -13.11
N LEU A 150 -2.43 -5.69 -13.15
CA LEU A 150 -1.53 -5.49 -14.27
C LEU A 150 -1.20 -6.83 -14.95
N ASP A 151 -1.07 -6.80 -16.25
CA ASP A 151 -0.51 -7.91 -17.01
C ASP A 151 1.02 -7.86 -16.93
N TYR A 152 1.66 -8.97 -16.57
CA TYR A 152 3.12 -9.05 -16.41
C TYR A 152 3.86 -8.75 -17.73
N GLU A 153 3.34 -9.22 -18.88
CA GLU A 153 4.04 -9.11 -20.16
C GLU A 153 4.00 -7.68 -20.73
N SER A 154 2.85 -7.03 -20.62
CA SER A 154 2.60 -5.72 -21.23
C SER A 154 2.74 -4.55 -20.24
N GLY A 155 2.60 -4.81 -18.94
CA GLY A 155 2.46 -3.79 -17.91
C GLY A 155 1.17 -2.97 -18.05
N GLU A 156 0.26 -3.37 -18.93
CA GLU A 156 -1.05 -2.75 -19.12
C GLU A 156 -2.00 -3.18 -18.01
N GLN A 157 -2.94 -2.28 -17.71
CA GLN A 157 -3.97 -2.55 -16.71
C GLN A 157 -5.06 -3.43 -17.32
N ILE A 158 -5.46 -4.46 -16.58
CA ILE A 158 -6.56 -5.35 -16.96
C ILE A 158 -7.86 -4.76 -16.42
N ASP A 159 -8.65 -4.18 -17.32
CA ASP A 159 -9.86 -3.41 -16.96
C ASP A 159 -10.89 -4.25 -16.19
N ASP A 160 -11.04 -5.54 -16.52
CA ASP A 160 -12.07 -6.41 -15.90
C ASP A 160 -11.84 -6.69 -14.41
N TYR A 161 -10.59 -6.60 -13.94
CA TYR A 161 -10.21 -6.82 -12.54
C TYR A 161 -9.80 -5.51 -11.85
N SER A 162 -9.94 -4.39 -12.56
CA SER A 162 -9.54 -3.07 -12.10
C SER A 162 -10.74 -2.16 -11.86
N GLY A 163 -10.67 -1.35 -10.82
CA GLY A 163 -11.71 -0.35 -10.57
C GLY A 163 -11.91 -0.02 -9.11
N GLU A 164 -13.04 0.65 -8.86
CA GLU A 164 -13.53 0.92 -7.51
C GLU A 164 -14.23 -0.33 -6.95
N TYR A 165 -13.95 -0.63 -5.69
CA TYR A 165 -14.56 -1.73 -4.97
C TYR A 165 -15.32 -1.20 -3.75
N GLU A 166 -16.44 -1.86 -3.43
CA GLU A 166 -17.18 -1.60 -2.19
C GLU A 166 -16.41 -2.18 -0.99
N LYS A 167 -16.56 -1.54 0.18
CA LYS A 167 -15.81 -1.88 1.40
C LYS A 167 -15.93 -3.36 1.81
N ASP A 168 -17.07 -3.97 1.54
CA ASP A 168 -17.42 -5.34 1.91
C ASP A 168 -17.22 -6.36 0.78
N ASN A 169 -16.58 -5.98 -0.33
CA ASN A 169 -16.30 -6.89 -1.42
C ASN A 169 -15.27 -7.97 -1.01
N GLU A 170 -15.66 -9.24 -1.11
CA GLU A 170 -14.84 -10.39 -0.69
C GLU A 170 -13.54 -10.52 -1.50
N TYR A 171 -13.52 -10.06 -2.76
CA TYR A 171 -12.34 -10.16 -3.63
C TYR A 171 -11.16 -9.34 -3.13
N ILE A 172 -11.42 -8.22 -2.46
CA ILE A 172 -10.38 -7.35 -1.90
C ILE A 172 -10.17 -7.56 -0.39
N ALA A 173 -10.90 -8.48 0.24
CA ALA A 173 -10.89 -8.61 1.70
C ALA A 173 -9.49 -8.91 2.26
N GLY A 174 -8.68 -9.70 1.54
CA GLY A 174 -7.30 -10.01 1.91
C GLY A 174 -6.31 -8.85 1.73
N LEU A 175 -6.69 -7.79 1.01
CA LEU A 175 -5.87 -6.60 0.77
C LEU A 175 -6.16 -5.49 1.80
N ARG A 176 -7.16 -5.69 2.67
CA ARG A 176 -7.60 -4.69 3.63
C ARG A 176 -6.91 -4.86 4.98
N PHE A 177 -6.24 -3.79 5.43
CA PHE A 177 -5.52 -3.75 6.71
C PHE A 177 -6.26 -2.87 7.73
N PRO A 178 -6.18 -3.19 9.04
CA PRO A 178 -6.90 -2.49 10.11
C PRO A 178 -6.24 -1.15 10.49
N ILE A 179 -5.97 -0.31 9.50
CA ILE A 179 -5.32 1.00 9.66
C ILE A 179 -6.33 2.07 10.06
N PHE A 180 -7.56 1.98 9.57
CA PHE A 180 -8.63 2.96 9.78
C PHE A 180 -9.75 2.47 10.72
N GLU A 181 -9.54 1.33 11.39
CA GLU A 181 -10.51 0.69 12.29
C GLU A 181 -10.34 1.09 13.76
#